data_AF-A0A4R6KC89-F1
#
_entry.id   AF-A0A4R6KC89-F1
#
_cell.length_a   1.000
_cell.length_b   1.000
_cell.length_c   1.000
_cell.angle_alpha   90.00
_cell.angle_beta   90.00
_cell.angle_gamma   90.00
#
_symmetry.space_group_name_H-M   'P 1'
#
loop_
_entity.id
_entity.type
_entity.pdbx_description
1 polymer ?
#
loop_
_entity_poly.entity_id
_entity_poly.type
_entity_poly.pdbx_seq_one_letter_code
_entity_poly.pdbx_strand_id
1 'polypeptide(L)'
;MADEIDQAVLAQARQRLADWMNDKVGDDPQLRTTAESYDDWQVGSYEEFLIFSSPGGFTNQLYMVGDGVVQPFSYTRDDEESAAEKARAQRDGLTTPEAQG
;
A
#
# COMPACT_ATOMS: atom_id res chain seq x y z
N MET A 1 9.99 -11.90 17.56
CA MET A 1 10.02 -10.48 17.93
C MET A 1 8.99 -9.83 17.03
N ALA A 2 7.83 -9.48 17.57
CA ALA A 2 6.85 -8.72 16.80
C ALA A 2 7.44 -7.32 16.70
N ASP A 3 7.76 -6.90 15.48
CA ASP A 3 8.09 -5.51 15.21
C ASP A 3 6.87 -4.71 15.65
N GLU A 4 6.95 -4.03 16.80
CA GLU A 4 5.87 -3.18 17.29
C GLU A 4 5.79 -1.99 16.34
N ILE A 5 5.03 -2.15 15.26
CA ILE A 5 4.74 -1.07 14.33
C ILE A 5 4.07 0.04 15.14
N ASP A 6 4.71 1.21 15.12
CA ASP A 6 4.19 2.39 15.79
C ASP A 6 2.76 2.66 15.31
N GLN A 7 1.84 2.79 16.27
CA GLN A 7 0.41 2.90 15.97
C GLN A 7 0.08 4.18 15.21
N ALA A 8 0.85 5.26 15.40
CA ALA A 8 0.66 6.50 14.64
C ALA A 8 1.12 6.30 13.18
N VAL A 9 2.25 5.62 12.96
CA VAL A 9 2.73 5.26 11.62
C VAL A 9 1.73 4.35 10.90
N LEU A 10 1.20 3.34 11.60
CA LEU A 10 0.18 2.44 11.06
C LEU A 10 -1.10 3.19 10.67
N ALA A 11 -1.60 4.07 11.55
CA ALA A 11 -2.80 4.87 11.27
C ALA A 11 -2.59 5.78 10.05
N GLN A 12 -1.43 6.42 9.94
CA GLN A 12 -1.09 7.25 8.79
C GLN A 12 -1.00 6.43 7.50
N ALA A 13 -0.43 5.22 7.54
CA ALA A 13 -0.34 4.36 6.38
C ALA A 13 -1.72 3.85 5.94
N ARG A 14 -2.60 3.47 6.87
CA ARG A 14 -4.00 3.11 6.57
C ARG A 14 -4.75 4.25 5.89
N GLN A 15 -4.57 5.48 6.38
CA GLN A 15 -5.18 6.66 5.77
C GLN A 15 -4.66 6.90 4.34
N ARG A 16 -3.35 6.76 4.10
CA ARG A 16 -2.77 6.88 2.76
C ARG A 16 -3.29 5.81 1.80
N LEU A 17 -3.42 4.57 2.26
CA LEU A 17 -3.98 3.50 1.44
C LEU A 17 -5.45 3.79 1.07
N ALA A 18 -6.25 4.25 2.04
CA ALA A 18 -7.63 4.67 1.78
C ALA A 18 -7.70 5.80 0.75
N ASP A 19 -6.87 6.84 0.91
CA ASP A 19 -6.80 7.98 -0.04
C ASP A 19 -6.44 7.52 -1.45
N TRP A 20 -5.40 6.69 -1.60
CA TRP A 20 -5.00 6.13 -2.89
C TRP A 20 -6.09 5.25 -3.52
N MET A 21 -6.75 4.40 -2.73
CA MET A 21 -7.85 3.57 -3.22
C MET A 21 -9.04 4.44 -3.66
N ASN A 22 -9.35 5.48 -2.90
CA ASN A 22 -10.37 6.47 -3.21
C ASN A 22 -10.08 7.24 -4.50
N ASP A 23 -8.82 7.60 -4.74
CA ASP A 23 -8.37 8.19 -6.01
C ASP A 23 -8.61 7.24 -7.21
N LYS A 24 -8.40 5.93 -7.01
CA LYS A 24 -8.61 4.92 -8.07
C LYS A 24 -10.08 4.60 -8.36
N VAL A 25 -10.94 4.55 -7.35
CA VAL A 25 -12.38 4.25 -7.55
C VAL A 25 -13.17 5.43 -8.09
N GLY A 26 -12.62 6.64 -8.03
CA GLY A 26 -13.25 7.86 -8.54
C GLY A 26 -14.35 8.39 -7.61
N ASP A 27 -15.38 9.01 -8.18
CA ASP A 27 -16.43 9.68 -7.39
C ASP A 27 -17.51 8.73 -6.85
N ASP A 28 -17.38 7.41 -7.01
CA ASP A 28 -18.37 6.48 -6.50
C ASP A 28 -18.32 6.41 -4.96
N PRO A 29 -19.34 6.93 -4.25
CA PRO A 29 -19.30 7.01 -2.80
C PRO A 29 -19.52 5.65 -2.13
N GLN A 30 -20.03 4.65 -2.85
CA GLN A 30 -20.27 3.31 -2.30
C GLN A 30 -19.00 2.46 -2.27
N LEU A 31 -18.04 2.78 -3.14
CA LEU A 31 -16.73 2.13 -3.22
C LEU A 31 -15.65 2.86 -2.41
N ARG A 32 -15.97 4.04 -1.87
CA ARG A 32 -15.04 4.79 -1.02
C ARG A 32 -14.72 4.03 0.26
N THR A 33 -13.44 3.91 0.55
CA THR A 33 -12.92 3.26 1.76
C THR A 33 -12.37 4.30 2.72
N THR A 34 -12.25 3.91 4.00
CA THR A 34 -11.65 4.73 5.05
C THR A 34 -10.49 3.98 5.69
N ALA A 35 -9.67 4.66 6.51
CA ALA A 35 -8.57 4.01 7.23
C ALA A 35 -9.05 2.82 8.08
N GLU A 36 -10.25 2.91 8.66
CA GLU A 36 -10.89 1.86 9.47
C GLU A 36 -11.24 0.61 8.65
N SER A 37 -11.45 0.75 7.34
CA SER A 37 -11.69 -0.38 6.44
C SER A 37 -10.50 -1.34 6.34
N TYR A 38 -9.31 -0.89 6.78
CA TYR A 38 -8.07 -1.66 6.77
C TYR A 38 -7.64 -2.12 8.16
N ASP A 39 -8.53 -2.06 9.16
CA ASP A 39 -8.19 -2.48 10.53
C ASP A 39 -7.93 -3.99 10.63
N ASP A 40 -8.72 -4.79 9.91
CA ASP A 40 -8.63 -6.25 9.85
C ASP A 40 -7.52 -6.77 8.91
N TRP A 41 -6.80 -5.88 8.23
CA TRP A 41 -5.75 -6.27 7.30
C TRP A 41 -4.48 -6.66 8.02
N GLN A 42 -3.78 -7.66 7.48
CA GLN A 42 -2.47 -8.03 7.99
C GLN A 42 -1.45 -6.99 7.55
N VAL A 43 -0.63 -6.53 8.49
CA VAL A 43 0.40 -5.51 8.22
C VAL A 43 1.76 -6.04 8.62
N GLY A 44 2.69 -6.02 7.67
CA GLY A 44 4.12 -6.27 7.90
C GLY A 44 4.91 -4.99 7.72
N SER A 45 6.04 -4.85 8.40
CA SER A 45 7.02 -3.81 8.15
C SER A 45 8.11 -4.34 7.21
N TYR A 46 8.52 -3.51 6.25
CA TYR A 46 9.64 -3.77 5.36
C TYR A 46 10.45 -2.48 5.17
N GLU A 47 11.63 -2.42 5.80
CA GLU A 47 12.48 -1.22 5.84
C GLU A 47 11.74 0.03 6.34
N GLU A 48 11.46 0.98 5.44
CA GLU A 48 10.73 2.24 5.69
C GLU A 48 9.25 2.18 5.30
N PHE A 49 8.80 1.02 4.81
CA PHE A 49 7.47 0.79 4.26
C PHE A 49 6.64 -0.16 5.13
N LEU A 50 5.31 -0.05 5.00
CA LEU A 50 4.35 -0.99 5.56
C LEU A 50 3.63 -1.74 4.44
N ILE A 51 3.56 -3.06 4.56
CA ILE A 51 2.92 -3.93 3.57
C ILE A 51 1.56 -4.36 4.12
N PHE A 52 0.52 -4.03 3.38
CA PHE A 52 -0.86 -4.39 3.69
C PHE A 52 -1.30 -5.58 2.85
N SER A 53 -1.83 -6.59 3.52
CA SER A 53 -2.40 -7.79 2.89
C SER A 53 -3.86 -7.97 3.30
N SER A 54 -4.74 -8.17 2.32
CA SER A 54 -6.16 -8.39 2.58
C SER A 54 -6.39 -9.70 3.33
N PRO A 55 -7.29 -9.72 4.33
CA PRO A 55 -7.68 -10.95 5.01
C PRO A 55 -8.28 -11.93 4.00
N GLY A 56 -7.73 -13.14 3.96
CA GLY A 56 -8.19 -14.22 3.07
C GLY A 56 -7.43 -14.36 1.74
N GLY A 57 -6.48 -13.48 1.41
CA GLY A 57 -5.53 -13.68 0.29
C GLY A 57 -6.16 -13.81 -1.11
N PHE A 58 -7.46 -13.55 -1.26
CA PHE A 58 -8.23 -13.86 -2.48
C PHE A 58 -7.71 -13.16 -3.74
N THR A 59 -7.21 -11.94 -3.61
CA THR A 59 -6.67 -11.16 -4.73
C THR A 59 -5.17 -11.34 -4.93
N ASN A 60 -4.47 -11.99 -3.98
CA ASN A 60 -3.01 -12.12 -3.94
C ASN A 60 -2.26 -10.78 -4.16
N GLN A 61 -2.96 -9.68 -3.87
CA GLN A 61 -2.51 -8.31 -4.12
C GLN A 61 -2.19 -7.68 -2.78
N LEU A 62 -0.97 -7.20 -2.67
CA LEU A 62 -0.41 -6.52 -1.52
C LEU A 62 -0.22 -5.05 -1.87
N TYR A 63 -0.17 -4.22 -0.84
CA TYR A 63 0.05 -2.80 -1.00
C TYR A 63 1.19 -2.36 -0.09
N MET A 64 2.28 -1.93 -0.70
CA MET A 64 3.39 -1.33 0.00
C MET A 64 3.13 0.17 0.14
N VAL A 65 3.05 0.64 1.38
CA VAL A 65 2.70 2.02 1.72
C VAL A 65 3.89 2.67 2.42
N GLY A 66 4.33 3.80 1.88
CA GLY A 66 5.38 4.63 2.44
C GLY A 66 4.94 6.08 2.57
N ASP A 67 5.90 6.94 2.92
CA ASP A 67 5.64 8.37 2.92
C ASP A 67 5.38 8.87 1.49
N GLY A 68 4.14 9.30 1.23
CA GLY A 68 3.72 9.86 -0.05
C GLY A 68 3.55 8.88 -1.20
N VAL A 69 3.66 7.56 -0.96
CA VAL A 69 3.58 6.55 -2.03
C VAL A 69 2.79 5.31 -1.58
N VAL A 70 1.99 4.78 -2.50
CA VAL A 70 1.34 3.47 -2.40
C VAL A 70 1.68 2.68 -3.66
N GLN A 71 2.35 1.54 -3.48
CA GLN A 71 2.74 0.64 -4.55
C GLN A 71 2.02 -0.70 -4.41
N PRO A 72 1.04 -1.01 -5.28
CA PRO A 72 0.47 -2.35 -5.34
C PRO A 72 1.48 -3.34 -5.94
N PHE A 73 1.61 -4.53 -5.35
CA PHE A 73 2.45 -5.61 -5.86
C PHE A 73 1.86 -6.98 -5.52
N SER A 74 2.42 -8.05 -6.09
CA SER A 74 2.04 -9.43 -5.81
C SER A 74 3.27 -10.30 -5.74
N TYR A 75 3.40 -11.15 -4.71
CA TYR A 75 4.50 -12.11 -4.57
C TYR A 75 4.65 -13.10 -5.74
N THR A 76 3.65 -13.19 -6.62
CA THR A 76 3.73 -14.00 -7.84
C THR A 76 4.49 -13.32 -8.97
N ARG A 77 4.71 -12.00 -8.90
CA ARG A 77 5.36 -11.19 -9.93
C ARG A 77 6.58 -10.43 -9.42
N ASP A 78 6.53 -9.95 -8.19
CA ASP A 78 7.53 -9.07 -7.60
C ASP A 78 7.76 -9.46 -6.13
N ASP A 79 9.01 -9.39 -5.70
CA ASP A 79 9.40 -9.51 -4.29
C ASP A 79 9.33 -8.15 -3.59
N GLU A 80 9.39 -8.16 -2.24
CA GLU A 80 9.34 -6.94 -1.41
C GLU A 80 10.42 -5.92 -1.76
N GLU A 81 11.63 -6.39 -2.07
CA GLU A 81 12.76 -5.53 -2.48
C GLU A 81 12.41 -4.75 -3.74
N SER A 82 11.91 -5.44 -4.77
CA SER A 82 11.54 -4.81 -6.05
C SER A 82 10.36 -3.84 -5.90
N ALA A 83 9.40 -4.17 -5.04
CA ALA A 83 8.29 -3.28 -4.71
C ALA A 83 8.79 -2.01 -3.98
N ALA A 84 9.73 -2.16 -3.04
CA ALA A 84 10.32 -1.05 -2.30
C ALA A 84 11.13 -0.12 -3.22
N GLU A 85 11.95 -0.67 -4.12
CA GLU A 85 12.67 0.12 -5.12
C GLU A 85 11.71 0.93 -6.00
N LYS A 86 10.63 0.31 -6.49
CA LYS A 86 9.62 1.01 -7.30
C LYS A 86 8.86 2.06 -6.49
N ALA A 87 8.56 1.80 -5.22
CA ALA A 87 7.92 2.75 -4.32
C ALA A 87 8.84 3.96 -4.06
N ARG A 88 10.13 3.73 -3.80
CA ARG A 88 11.15 4.78 -3.67
C ARG A 88 11.24 5.61 -4.95
N ALA A 89 11.29 4.95 -6.11
CA ALA A 89 11.36 5.63 -7.40
C ALA A 89 10.10 6.47 -7.69
N GLN A 90 8.90 6.01 -7.31
CA GLN A 90 7.66 6.79 -7.43
C GLN A 90 7.68 8.01 -6.50
N ARG A 91 8.12 7.82 -5.25
CA ARG A 91 8.25 8.91 -4.28
C ARG A 91 9.21 10.00 -4.76
N ASP A 92 10.35 9.61 -5.33
CA ASP A 92 11.35 10.54 -5.85
C ASP A 92 10.94 11.16 -7.21
N GLY A 93 9.80 10.75 -7.77
CA GLY A 93 9.34 11.18 -9.10
C GLY A 93 10.19 10.63 -10.25
N LEU A 94 11.01 9.61 -9.99
CA LEU A 94 11.88 8.95 -10.97
C LEU A 94 11.12 7.96 -11.85
N THR A 95 9.98 7.42 -11.38
CA THR A 95 9.02 6.72 -12.23
C THR A 95 7.92 7.69 -12.62
N THR A 96 7.98 8.14 -13.87
CA THR A 96 6.76 8.61 -14.54
C THR A 96 5.84 7.38 -14.59
N PRO A 97 4.53 7.46 -14.26
CA PRO A 97 3.61 6.38 -14.58
C PRO A 97 3.60 6.25 -16.10
N GLU A 98 4.49 5.43 -16.65
CA GLU A 98 4.47 5.06 -18.05
C GLU A 98 3.11 4.38 -18.26
N ALA A 99 2.25 5.10 -18.97
CA ALA A 99 1.10 4.53 -19.62
C ALA A 99 1.57 3.27 -20.35
N GLN A 100 1.21 2.10 -19.81
CA GLN A 100 1.37 0.86 -20.54
C GLN A 100 0.42 0.94 -21.75
N GLY A 101 1.02 1.24 -22.91
CA GLY A 101 0.39 1.12 -24.21
C GLY A 101 0.30 -0.33 -24.68
#